data_AF-A0A1Q6ZD90-F1
#
_entry.id   AF-A0A1Q6ZD90-F1
#
_cell.length_a   1.000
_cell.length_b   1.000
_cell.length_c   1.000
_cell.angle_alpha   90.00
_cell.angle_beta   90.00
_cell.angle_gamma   90.00
#
_symmetry.space_group_name_H-M   'P 1'
#
loop_
_entity.id
_entity.type
_entity.pdbx_description
1 polymer ?
#
loop_
_entity_poly.entity_id
_entity_poly.type
_entity_poly.pdbx_seq_one_letter_code
_entity_poly.pdbx_strand_id
1 'polypeptide(L)'
;MNTIRGERFIAAIAIVALAGLADCKSEASPPTPGTVTVSFHTPNTDDGAALFTVTGPGVRDAQSASSTYKVYWRVVSATEVRFLVVGNLTSGVVATVTIDDLAKVGEYAGSLLEVASRTDAVRSSVSGYSISISR
;
A
#
# COMPACT_ATOMS: atom_id res chain seq x y z
N MET A 1 74.60 -8.69 27.60
CA MET A 1 75.45 -9.01 26.44
C MET A 1 74.77 -10.04 25.58
N ASN A 2 74.33 -9.68 24.38
CA ASN A 2 74.80 -10.32 23.14
C ASN A 2 74.28 -9.52 21.94
N THR A 3 75.23 -8.90 21.26
CA THR A 3 75.10 -8.02 20.12
C THR A 3 75.16 -8.87 18.86
N ILE A 4 74.18 -8.76 17.97
CA ILE A 4 74.34 -9.18 16.57
C ILE A 4 73.91 -7.99 15.69
N ARG A 5 74.75 -7.74 14.69
CA ARG A 5 75.02 -6.49 13.98
C ARG A 5 74.81 -6.74 12.49
N GLY A 6 74.24 -5.75 11.79
CA GLY A 6 74.21 -5.65 10.32
C GLY A 6 73.02 -6.40 9.68
N GLU A 7 72.40 -5.95 8.59
CA GLU A 7 72.77 -4.95 7.58
C GLU A 7 71.49 -4.34 6.96
N ARG A 8 71.65 -3.15 6.37
CA ARG A 8 70.57 -2.28 5.87
C ARG A 8 70.16 -2.74 4.47
N PHE A 9 68.87 -2.97 4.23
CA PHE A 9 68.28 -2.91 2.89
C PHE A 9 67.07 -1.96 2.90
N ILE A 10 67.15 -0.97 2.02
CA ILE A 10 66.17 0.09 1.77
C ILE A 10 65.22 -0.35 0.64
N ALA A 11 63.98 0.16 0.68
CA ALA A 11 62.94 0.21 -0.36
C ALA A 11 61.99 -1.01 -0.41
N ALA A 12 60.67 -0.87 -0.59
CA ALA A 12 59.84 0.26 -0.97
C ALA A 12 58.45 0.17 -0.30
N ILE A 13 57.87 1.32 0.03
CA ILE A 13 56.50 1.49 0.54
C ILE A 13 55.53 1.27 -0.63
N ALA A 14 54.64 0.27 -0.52
CA ALA A 14 53.47 0.14 -1.38
C ALA A 14 52.25 0.67 -0.61
N ILE A 15 51.89 1.94 -0.83
CA ILE A 15 50.59 2.47 -0.41
C ILE A 15 49.57 1.89 -1.39
N VAL A 16 48.85 0.86 -0.96
CA VAL A 16 47.65 0.39 -1.65
C VAL A 16 46.55 1.41 -1.34
N ALA A 17 46.30 2.30 -2.30
CA ALA A 17 45.12 3.15 -2.28
C ALA A 17 43.90 2.25 -2.46
N LEU A 18 43.26 1.88 -1.35
CA LEU A 18 41.92 1.31 -1.36
C LEU A 18 40.97 2.43 -1.84
N ALA A 19 40.68 2.41 -3.14
CA ALA A 19 39.64 3.24 -3.73
C ALA A 19 38.33 2.90 -3.00
N GLY A 20 37.82 3.88 -2.25
CA GLY A 20 36.54 3.78 -1.58
C GLY A 20 35.47 3.46 -2.63
N LEU A 21 34.84 2.29 -2.48
CA LEU A 21 33.54 2.04 -3.08
C LEU A 21 32.60 3.06 -2.45
N ALA A 22 32.37 4.16 -3.17
CA ALA A 22 31.22 5.01 -2.95
C ALA A 22 29.99 4.12 -3.19
N ASP A 23 29.53 3.48 -2.12
CA ASP A 23 28.24 2.83 -2.04
C ASP A 23 27.20 3.93 -2.24
N CYS A 24 26.88 4.19 -3.51
CA CYS A 24 25.71 4.97 -3.91
C CYS A 24 24.48 4.18 -3.46
N LYS A 25 24.20 4.22 -2.15
CA LYS A 25 22.87 3.99 -1.65
C LYS A 25 22.01 5.01 -2.37
N SER A 26 21.24 4.53 -3.33
CA SER A 26 20.18 5.34 -3.92
C SER A 26 19.26 5.68 -2.76
N GLU A 27 19.38 6.91 -2.26
CA GLU A 27 18.48 7.47 -1.25
C GLU A 27 17.08 7.29 -1.83
N ALA A 28 16.32 6.33 -1.28
CA ALA A 28 14.94 6.16 -1.64
C ALA A 28 14.26 7.51 -1.38
N SER A 29 13.58 8.05 -2.39
CA SER A 29 12.85 9.31 -2.21
C SER A 29 11.92 9.17 -1.00
N PRO A 30 11.85 10.20 -0.13
CA PRO A 30 11.01 10.12 1.05
C PRO A 30 9.56 9.85 0.64
N PRO A 31 8.82 9.01 1.41
CA PRO A 31 7.41 8.75 1.16
C PRO A 31 6.62 10.05 1.01
N THR A 32 5.77 10.13 -0.01
CA THR A 32 4.90 11.29 -0.22
C THR A 32 3.44 10.89 0.04
N PRO A 33 2.85 11.28 1.19
CA PRO A 33 1.47 10.95 1.49
C PRO A 33 0.50 11.54 0.46
N GLY A 34 -0.64 10.88 0.29
CA GLY A 34 -1.70 11.42 -0.54
C GLY A 34 -2.98 10.59 -0.55
N THR A 35 -3.96 11.08 -1.28
CA THR A 35 -5.29 10.47 -1.36
C THR A 35 -5.41 9.61 -2.61
N VAL A 36 -6.00 8.43 -2.45
CA VAL A 36 -6.42 7.55 -3.54
C VAL A 36 -7.93 7.33 -3.46
N THR A 37 -8.53 6.98 -4.59
CA THR A 37 -9.94 6.61 -4.71
C THR A 37 -10.09 5.09 -4.65
N VAL A 38 -11.12 4.64 -3.96
CA VAL A 38 -11.57 3.25 -3.94
C VAL A 38 -12.90 3.20 -4.68
N SER A 39 -12.93 2.46 -5.79
CA SER A 39 -14.13 2.30 -6.61
C SER A 39 -14.70 0.91 -6.46
N PHE A 40 -16.02 0.84 -6.32
CA PHE A 40 -16.79 -0.40 -6.35
C PHE A 40 -17.37 -0.57 -7.74
N HIS A 41 -17.28 -1.77 -8.28
CA HIS A 41 -17.92 -2.14 -9.54
C HIS A 41 -18.89 -3.29 -9.28
N THR A 42 -20.10 -3.13 -9.78
CA THR A 42 -21.17 -4.11 -9.63
C THR A 42 -21.78 -4.52 -10.98
N PRO A 43 -22.15 -5.79 -11.14
CA PRO A 43 -22.98 -6.25 -12.27
C PRO A 43 -24.48 -6.03 -12.04
N ASN A 44 -24.89 -5.51 -10.88
CA ASN A 44 -26.29 -5.35 -10.46
C ASN A 44 -26.67 -3.87 -10.31
N THR A 45 -27.98 -3.60 -10.25
CA THR A 45 -28.55 -2.24 -10.14
C THR A 45 -29.13 -1.93 -8.76
N ASP A 46 -29.17 -2.92 -7.87
CA ASP A 46 -29.90 -2.88 -6.59
C ASP A 46 -29.03 -3.26 -5.39
N ASP A 47 -27.70 -3.11 -5.44
CA ASP A 47 -26.87 -3.36 -4.27
C ASP A 47 -27.10 -2.29 -3.17
N GLY A 48 -27.12 -2.79 -1.93
CA GLY A 48 -27.40 -2.03 -0.71
C GLY A 48 -26.23 -2.01 0.28
N ALA A 49 -25.36 -3.03 0.25
CA ALA A 49 -24.18 -3.07 1.09
C ALA A 49 -23.05 -3.88 0.46
N ALA A 50 -21.80 -3.52 0.76
CA ALA A 50 -20.61 -4.26 0.36
C ALA A 50 -19.58 -4.29 1.49
N LEU A 51 -19.08 -5.49 1.81
CA LEU A 51 -17.96 -5.73 2.69
C LEU A 51 -16.74 -6.12 1.85
N PHE A 52 -15.65 -5.38 1.99
CA PHE A 52 -14.42 -5.64 1.23
C PHE A 52 -13.16 -5.33 2.03
N THR A 53 -12.03 -5.82 1.55
CA THR A 53 -10.72 -5.46 2.06
C THR A 53 -9.98 -4.62 1.04
N VAL A 54 -9.13 -3.73 1.56
CA VAL A 54 -8.05 -3.09 0.81
C VAL A 54 -6.76 -3.52 1.49
N THR A 55 -5.87 -4.15 0.73
CA THR A 55 -4.54 -4.55 1.18
C THR A 55 -3.48 -3.64 0.58
N GLY A 56 -2.58 -3.12 1.40
CA GLY A 56 -1.50 -2.21 0.98
C GLY A 56 -0.87 -1.51 2.19
N PRO A 57 0.34 -0.93 2.04
CA PRO A 57 1.09 -0.38 3.17
C PRO A 57 0.65 1.05 3.52
N GLY A 58 0.31 1.30 4.79
CA GLY A 58 0.19 2.67 5.31
C GLY A 58 -1.11 3.37 4.96
N VAL A 59 -2.26 2.68 5.08
CA VAL A 59 -3.57 3.34 5.10
C VAL A 59 -3.75 4.05 6.44
N ARG A 60 -4.01 5.37 6.41
CA ARG A 60 -4.16 6.19 7.61
C ARG A 60 -5.60 6.57 7.92
N ASP A 61 -6.36 6.88 6.89
CA ASP A 61 -7.72 7.39 7.01
C ASP A 61 -8.54 7.01 5.78
N ALA A 62 -9.85 6.96 5.94
CA ALA A 62 -10.78 6.82 4.83
C ALA A 62 -12.09 7.57 5.07
N GLN A 63 -12.59 8.18 4.01
CA GLN A 63 -13.80 8.99 4.01
C GLN A 63 -14.77 8.52 2.94
N SER A 64 -16.06 8.70 3.18
CA SER A 64 -17.08 8.45 2.16
C SER A 64 -16.93 9.42 0.99
N ALA A 65 -16.99 8.91 -0.24
CA ALA A 65 -16.92 9.76 -1.44
C ALA A 65 -18.26 10.42 -1.81
N SER A 66 -19.36 9.99 -1.18
CA SER A 66 -20.71 10.53 -1.40
C SER A 66 -21.52 10.51 -0.11
N SER A 67 -22.56 11.35 -0.05
CA SER A 67 -23.58 11.31 1.00
C SER A 67 -24.64 10.23 0.78
N THR A 68 -24.69 9.60 -0.41
CA THR A 68 -25.65 8.55 -0.78
C THR A 68 -25.42 7.20 -0.10
N TYR A 69 -24.25 7.03 0.51
CA TYR A 69 -23.88 5.85 1.28
C TYR A 69 -23.02 6.26 2.49
N LYS A 70 -22.90 5.34 3.45
CA LYS A 70 -22.02 5.44 4.61
C LYS A 70 -20.88 4.47 4.43
N VAL A 71 -19.68 4.92 4.77
CA VAL A 71 -18.46 4.10 4.79
C VAL A 71 -18.04 3.93 6.24
N TYR A 72 -17.91 2.67 6.65
CA TYR A 72 -17.28 2.28 7.90
C TYR A 72 -16.01 1.51 7.56
N TRP A 73 -14.96 1.71 8.33
CA TRP A 73 -13.71 1.00 8.11
C TRP A 73 -12.97 0.74 9.40
N ARG A 74 -12.08 -0.24 9.37
CA ARG A 74 -11.15 -0.52 10.46
C ARG A 74 -9.85 -1.10 9.92
N VAL A 75 -8.75 -0.77 10.59
CA VAL A 75 -7.47 -1.44 10.38
C VAL A 75 -7.55 -2.85 10.96
N VAL A 76 -7.22 -3.86 10.16
CA VAL A 76 -7.17 -5.27 10.57
C VAL A 76 -5.73 -5.68 10.87
N SER A 77 -4.78 -5.18 10.09
CA SER A 77 -3.33 -5.38 10.28
C SER A 77 -2.56 -4.19 9.72
N ALA A 78 -1.22 -4.22 9.77
CA ALA A 78 -0.37 -3.19 9.17
C ALA A 78 -0.56 -3.03 7.65
N THR A 79 -1.16 -4.02 6.97
CA THR A 79 -1.34 -4.04 5.52
C THR A 79 -2.76 -4.38 5.07
N GLU A 80 -3.73 -4.47 5.98
CA GLU A 80 -5.13 -4.76 5.64
C GLU A 80 -6.08 -3.81 6.36
N VAL A 81 -6.96 -3.20 5.57
CA VAL A 81 -8.11 -2.43 6.06
C VAL A 81 -9.39 -3.07 5.56
N ARG A 82 -10.38 -3.20 6.44
CA ARG A 82 -11.69 -3.72 6.10
C ARG A 82 -12.70 -2.59 6.03
N PHE A 83 -13.50 -2.59 4.97
CA PHE A 83 -14.51 -1.59 4.66
C PHE A 83 -15.89 -2.22 4.62
N LEU A 84 -16.87 -1.53 5.19
CA LEU A 84 -18.29 -1.77 5.01
C LEU A 84 -18.91 -0.51 4.42
N VAL A 85 -19.52 -0.63 3.25
CA VAL A 85 -20.26 0.47 2.62
C VAL A 85 -21.73 0.10 2.58
N VAL A 86 -22.60 1.00 3.02
CA VAL A 86 -24.05 0.78 3.09
C VAL A 86 -24.79 1.97 2.49
N GLY A 87 -25.72 1.72 1.57
CA GLY A 87 -26.54 2.74 0.91
C GLY A 87 -26.88 2.36 -0.53
N ASN A 88 -27.24 3.35 -1.35
CA ASN A 88 -27.53 3.11 -2.77
C ASN A 88 -26.22 2.92 -3.55
N LEU A 89 -25.74 1.67 -3.59
CA LEU A 89 -24.51 1.33 -4.31
C LEU A 89 -24.78 1.18 -5.80
N THR A 90 -23.98 1.89 -6.59
CA THR A 90 -23.82 1.73 -8.03
C THR A 90 -22.33 1.67 -8.33
N SER A 91 -21.95 1.25 -9.54
CA SER A 91 -20.54 1.32 -9.94
C SER A 91 -20.00 2.75 -9.86
N GLY A 92 -18.84 2.93 -9.22
CA GLY A 92 -18.22 4.24 -9.00
C GLY A 92 -17.36 4.31 -7.75
N VAL A 93 -16.80 5.49 -7.50
CA VAL A 93 -16.00 5.77 -6.28
C VAL A 93 -16.92 5.65 -5.06
N VAL A 94 -16.49 4.90 -4.05
CA VAL A 94 -17.20 4.72 -2.78
C VAL A 94 -16.46 5.35 -1.60
N ALA A 95 -15.13 5.42 -1.66
CA ALA A 95 -14.33 6.03 -0.61
C ALA A 95 -13.10 6.72 -1.19
N THR A 96 -12.62 7.71 -0.45
CA THR A 96 -11.25 8.21 -0.57
C THR A 96 -10.43 7.69 0.59
N VAL A 97 -9.17 7.34 0.35
CA VAL A 97 -8.26 6.75 1.33
C VAL A 97 -6.96 7.54 1.33
N THR A 98 -6.49 7.93 2.52
CA THR A 98 -5.18 8.57 2.68
C THR A 98 -4.13 7.50 2.92
N ILE A 99 -3.08 7.50 2.09
CA ILE A 99 -1.97 6.55 2.14
C ILE A 99 -0.63 7.26 2.37
N ASP A 100 0.35 6.53 2.89
CA ASP A 100 1.68 7.04 3.26
C ASP A 100 2.55 7.45 2.08
N ASP A 101 2.37 6.78 0.94
CA ASP A 101 3.22 6.99 -0.23
C ASP A 101 2.43 6.75 -1.51
N LEU A 102 2.11 7.83 -2.23
CA LEU A 102 1.44 7.75 -3.52
C LEU A 102 2.25 6.96 -4.53
N ALA A 103 3.58 6.92 -4.46
CA ALA A 103 4.41 6.13 -5.38
C ALA A 103 4.06 4.63 -5.33
N LYS A 104 3.51 4.16 -4.21
CA LYS A 104 3.14 2.76 -3.95
C LYS A 104 1.69 2.42 -4.24
N VAL A 105 0.92 3.29 -4.90
CA VAL A 105 -0.50 3.00 -5.22
C VAL A 105 -0.68 1.66 -5.95
N GLY A 106 0.29 1.24 -6.78
CA GLY A 106 0.25 -0.04 -7.49
C GLY A 106 0.41 -1.27 -6.59
N GLU A 107 0.82 -1.11 -5.34
CA GLU A 107 0.89 -2.19 -4.34
C GLU A 107 -0.47 -2.44 -3.66
N TYR A 108 -1.46 -1.58 -3.91
CA TYR A 108 -2.78 -1.71 -3.32
C TYR A 108 -3.68 -2.63 -4.14
N ALA A 109 -4.38 -3.51 -3.44
CA ALA A 109 -5.37 -4.40 -4.04
C ALA A 109 -6.66 -4.39 -3.22
N GLY A 110 -7.80 -4.55 -3.91
CA GLY A 110 -9.11 -4.65 -3.28
C GLY A 110 -9.73 -6.02 -3.50
N SER A 111 -10.44 -6.54 -2.50
CA SER A 111 -11.11 -7.85 -2.59
C SER A 111 -12.51 -7.78 -1.97
N LEU A 112 -13.53 -8.24 -2.71
CA LEU A 112 -14.90 -8.36 -2.18
C LEU A 112 -14.99 -9.57 -1.28
N LEU A 113 -15.63 -9.39 -0.12
CA LEU A 113 -15.97 -10.47 0.79
C LEU A 113 -17.45 -10.82 0.68
N GLU A 114 -18.31 -9.82 0.73
CA GLU A 114 -19.76 -10.00 0.70
C GLU A 114 -20.46 -8.78 0.10
N VAL A 115 -21.62 -8.99 -0.53
CA VAL A 115 -22.49 -7.94 -1.04
C VAL A 115 -23.93 -8.32 -0.69
N ALA A 116 -24.76 -7.33 -0.36
CA ALA A 116 -26.19 -7.51 -0.16
C ALA A 116 -26.98 -6.56 -1.06
N SER A 117 -28.17 -6.99 -1.48
CA SER A 117 -29.14 -6.12 -2.16
C SER A 117 -29.68 -5.05 -1.21
N ARG A 118 -30.40 -4.07 -1.75
CA ARG A 118 -31.11 -3.02 -0.98
C ARG A 118 -32.26 -3.56 -0.13
N THR A 119 -32.63 -4.82 -0.32
CA THR A 119 -33.63 -5.53 0.50
C THR A 119 -32.97 -6.49 1.49
N ASP A 120 -31.69 -6.26 1.81
CA ASP A 120 -30.89 -7.03 2.77
C ASP A 120 -30.69 -8.51 2.42
N ALA A 121 -30.83 -8.87 1.14
CA ALA A 121 -30.54 -10.21 0.67
C ALA A 121 -29.06 -10.32 0.26
N VAL A 122 -28.30 -11.14 0.98
CA VAL A 122 -26.89 -11.45 0.64
C VAL A 122 -26.84 -12.09 -0.75
N ARG A 123 -25.92 -11.60 -1.60
CA ARG A 123 -25.67 -12.16 -2.92
C ARG A 123 -25.06 -13.55 -2.76
N SER A 124 -25.52 -14.51 -3.55
CA SER A 124 -25.00 -15.89 -3.53
C SER A 124 -23.54 -16.00 -3.99
N SER A 125 -23.01 -14.98 -4.66
CA SER A 125 -21.64 -14.89 -5.14
C SER A 125 -21.23 -13.43 -5.35
N VAL A 126 -19.92 -13.18 -5.22
CA VAL A 126 -19.28 -11.90 -5.58
C VAL A 126 -18.63 -11.93 -6.97
N SER A 127 -18.92 -12.95 -7.78
CA SER A 127 -18.48 -13.01 -9.18
C SER A 127 -19.02 -11.81 -9.98
N GLY A 128 -18.15 -11.17 -10.76
CA GLY A 128 -18.49 -9.98 -11.55
C GLY A 128 -18.40 -8.65 -10.78
N TYR A 129 -18.15 -8.70 -9.47
CA TYR A 129 -17.83 -7.53 -8.67
C TYR A 129 -16.32 -7.27 -8.65
N SER A 130 -15.92 -6.01 -8.42
CA SER A 130 -14.53 -5.69 -8.13
C SER A 130 -14.38 -4.42 -7.29
N ILE A 131 -13.24 -4.32 -6.61
CA ILE A 131 -12.74 -3.07 -6.05
C ILE A 131 -11.50 -2.66 -6.83
N SER A 132 -11.42 -1.39 -7.24
CA SER A 132 -10.22 -0.82 -7.86
C SER A 132 -9.71 0.37 -7.05
N ILE A 133 -8.39 0.51 -6.99
CA ILE A 133 -7.70 1.61 -6.31
C ILE A 133 -6.95 2.43 -7.37
N SER A 134 -7.16 3.74 -7.36
CA SER A 134 -6.55 4.68 -8.32
C SER A 134 -6.23 6.02 -7.67
N ARG A 135 -5.32 6.80 -8.25
CA ARG A 135 -5.10 8.20 -7.83
C ARG A 135 -6.26 9.08 -8.27
#